data_AF-A0A3D4ALQ7-F1
#
_entry.id   AF-A0A3D4ALQ7-F1
#
_cell.length_a   1.000
_cell.length_b   1.000
_cell.length_c   1.000
_cell.angle_alpha   90.00
_cell.angle_beta   90.00
_cell.angle_gamma   90.00
#
_symmetry.space_group_name_H-M   'P 1'
#
loop_
_entity.id
_entity.type
_entity.pdbx_description
1 polymer ?
#
loop_
_entity_poly.entity_id
_entity_poly.type
_entity_poly.pdbx_seq_one_letter_code
_entity_poly.pdbx_strand_id
1 'polypeptide(L)'
;TNMRELERIVMLRVIDNHWMEHLDDMDMLREGIGLLSYGQRNPLVEYKIKGHDMFQSMIDAIQTDIATMMYRVNIITPEQQRAMEEQAKQRLAQAKSSHSSAEGDQEPAKKQPVVKGEKIGRNDPCPCGSGKKYKNCCGRDK
;
A
#
# COMPACT_ATOMS: atom_id res chain seq x y z
N THR A 1 -30.03 19.97 -2.79
CA THR A 1 -30.20 19.10 -3.98
C THR A 1 -28.95 18.30 -4.33
N ASN A 2 -28.00 18.12 -3.39
CA ASN A 2 -26.67 17.54 -3.65
C ASN A 2 -26.65 16.01 -3.87
N MET A 3 -27.68 15.28 -3.42
CA MET A 3 -27.64 13.81 -3.42
C MET A 3 -27.74 13.21 -4.84
N ARG A 4 -28.62 13.73 -5.70
CA ARG A 4 -28.74 13.27 -7.11
C ARG A 4 -27.52 13.61 -7.96
N GLU A 5 -26.88 14.75 -7.68
CA GLU A 5 -25.64 15.12 -8.37
C GLU A 5 -24.49 14.23 -7.92
N LEU A 6 -24.39 13.92 -6.62
CA LEU A 6 -23.45 12.93 -6.10
C LEU A 6 -23.67 11.55 -6.70
N GLU A 7 -24.91 11.06 -6.74
CA GLU A 7 -25.29 9.80 -7.40
C GLU A 7 -24.76 9.75 -8.83
N ARG A 8 -25.03 10.80 -9.61
CA ARG A 8 -24.58 10.89 -11.01
C ARG A 8 -23.06 10.88 -11.13
N ILE A 9 -22.35 11.63 -10.28
CA ILE A 9 -20.88 11.69 -10.29
C ILE A 9 -20.30 10.32 -9.94
N VAL A 10 -20.85 9.65 -8.92
CA VAL A 10 -20.40 8.32 -8.50
C VAL A 10 -20.63 7.30 -9.61
N MET A 11 -21.84 7.27 -10.20
CA MET A 11 -22.15 6.36 -11.31
C MET A 11 -21.21 6.56 -12.50
N LEU A 12 -21.02 7.81 -12.95
CA LEU A 12 -20.14 8.11 -14.07
C LEU A 12 -18.70 7.68 -13.80
N ARG A 13 -18.19 7.93 -12.58
CA ARG A 13 -16.83 7.53 -12.21
C ARG A 13 -16.64 6.02 -12.19
N VAL A 14 -17.62 5.28 -11.67
CA VAL A 14 -17.56 3.81 -11.62
C VAL A 14 -17.61 3.23 -13.02
N ILE A 15 -18.54 3.71 -13.86
CA ILE A 15 -18.68 3.25 -15.25
C ILE A 15 -17.39 3.52 -16.04
N ASP A 16 -16.83 4.73 -15.94
CA ASP A 16 -15.63 5.11 -16.69
C ASP A 16 -14.42 4.24 -16.31
N ASN A 17 -14.26 3.94 -15.02
CA ASN A 17 -13.17 3.07 -14.55
C ASN A 17 -13.30 1.63 -15.09
N HIS A 18 -14.47 1.02 -14.92
CA HIS A 18 -14.74 -0.34 -15.41
C HIS A 18 -14.66 -0.44 -16.93
N TRP A 19 -15.08 0.62 -17.64
CA TRP A 19 -15.00 0.66 -19.10
C TRP A 19 -13.55 0.73 -19.60
N MET A 20 -12.69 1.55 -18.98
CA MET A 20 -11.27 1.59 -19.33
C MET A 20 -10.59 0.24 -19.11
N GLU A 21 -10.83 -0.40 -17.96
CA GLU A 21 -10.30 -1.73 -17.66
C GLU A 21 -10.79 -2.77 -18.68
N HIS A 22 -12.07 -2.74 -19.05
CA HIS A 22 -12.62 -3.64 -20.07
C HIS A 22 -12.00 -3.42 -21.46
N LEU A 23 -11.66 -2.18 -21.84
CA LEU A 23 -10.99 -1.92 -23.11
C LEU A 23 -9.59 -2.52 -23.15
N ASP A 24 -8.81 -2.35 -22.07
CA ASP A 24 -7.48 -2.95 -21.94
C ASP A 24 -7.56 -4.48 -22.01
N ASP A 25 -8.51 -5.06 -21.30
CA ASP A 25 -8.80 -6.49 -21.30
C ASP A 25 -9.19 -7.02 -22.70
N MET A 26 -9.99 -6.25 -23.44
CA MET A 26 -10.41 -6.60 -24.81
C MET A 26 -9.25 -6.51 -25.81
N ASP A 27 -8.33 -5.56 -25.62
CA ASP A 27 -7.10 -5.47 -26.41
C ASP A 27 -6.17 -6.66 -26.13
N MET A 28 -6.00 -7.05 -24.85
CA MET A 28 -5.27 -8.27 -24.49
C MET A 28 -5.90 -9.53 -25.10
N LEU A 29 -7.24 -9.64 -25.05
CA LEU A 29 -7.97 -10.76 -25.65
C LEU A 29 -7.75 -10.82 -27.17
N ARG A 30 -7.75 -9.67 -27.84
CA ARG A 30 -7.53 -9.56 -29.29
C ARG A 30 -6.13 -10.02 -29.67
N GLU A 31 -5.11 -9.64 -28.93
CA GLU A 31 -3.73 -10.08 -29.15
C GLU A 31 -3.57 -11.59 -28.90
N GLY A 32 -4.19 -12.11 -27.83
CA GLY A 32 -4.10 -13.53 -27.44
C GLY A 32 -4.84 -14.50 -28.38
N ILE A 33 -5.89 -14.04 -29.07
CA ILE A 33 -6.70 -14.90 -29.95
C ILE A 33 -5.98 -15.37 -31.21
N GLY A 34 -4.95 -14.64 -31.64
CA GLY A 34 -4.08 -15.08 -32.74
C GLY A 34 -3.46 -16.45 -32.48
N LEU A 35 -3.04 -16.73 -31.24
CA LEU A 35 -2.45 -18.02 -30.85
C LEU A 35 -3.48 -19.14 -30.70
N LEU A 36 -4.74 -18.82 -30.38
CA LEU A 36 -5.83 -19.79 -30.20
C LEU A 36 -6.33 -20.39 -31.54
N SER A 37 -6.02 -19.74 -32.66
CA SER A 37 -6.37 -20.19 -34.02
C SER A 37 -5.77 -21.55 -34.41
N TYR A 38 -4.76 -22.03 -33.67
CA TYR A 38 -4.17 -23.37 -33.87
C TYR A 38 -5.15 -24.52 -33.55
N GLY A 39 -6.23 -24.24 -32.80
CA GLY A 39 -7.18 -25.25 -32.30
C GLY A 39 -8.38 -25.57 -33.20
N GLN A 40 -8.37 -25.24 -34.50
CA GLN A 40 -9.48 -25.45 -35.45
C GLN A 40 -10.82 -24.75 -35.08
N ARG A 41 -10.85 -23.92 -34.04
CA ARG A 41 -12.00 -23.07 -33.70
C ARG A 41 -11.86 -21.72 -34.37
N ASN A 42 -12.98 -21.14 -34.79
CA ASN A 42 -12.98 -19.85 -35.46
C ASN A 42 -12.60 -18.73 -34.46
N PRO A 43 -11.46 -18.03 -34.66
CA PRO A 43 -10.97 -17.01 -33.73
C PRO A 43 -11.98 -15.88 -33.46
N LEU A 44 -12.75 -15.51 -34.47
CA LEU A 44 -13.76 -14.45 -34.36
C LEU A 44 -14.95 -14.86 -33.49
N VAL A 45 -15.29 -16.15 -33.47
CA VAL A 45 -16.38 -16.67 -32.64
C VAL A 45 -15.96 -16.69 -31.17
N GLU A 46 -14.75 -17.17 -30.88
CA GLU A 46 -14.19 -17.18 -29.53
C GLU A 46 -14.02 -15.76 -28.98
N TYR A 47 -13.59 -14.79 -29.80
CA TYR A 47 -13.53 -13.38 -29.40
C TYR A 47 -14.90 -12.85 -28.98
N LYS A 48 -15.94 -13.13 -29.78
CA LYS A 48 -17.31 -12.67 -29.47
C LYS A 48 -17.85 -13.30 -28.19
N ILE A 49 -17.63 -14.60 -28.00
CA ILE A 49 -18.12 -15.31 -26.81
C ILE A 49 -17.42 -14.77 -25.56
N LYS A 50 -16.08 -14.72 -25.56
CA LYS A 50 -15.30 -14.24 -24.42
C LYS A 50 -15.53 -12.76 -24.15
N GLY A 51 -15.55 -11.92 -25.19
CA GLY A 51 -15.83 -10.50 -25.05
C GLY A 51 -17.22 -10.22 -24.47
N HIS A 52 -18.24 -11.00 -24.87
CA HIS A 52 -19.57 -10.90 -24.27
C HIS A 52 -19.58 -11.33 -22.79
N ASP A 53 -18.90 -12.42 -22.45
CA ASP A 53 -18.79 -12.90 -21.07
C ASP A 53 -18.13 -11.86 -20.14
N MET A 54 -17.02 -11.27 -20.60
CA MET A 54 -16.31 -10.20 -19.90
C MET A 54 -17.18 -8.94 -19.77
N PHE A 55 -17.94 -8.59 -20.81
CA PHE A 55 -18.88 -7.47 -20.75
C PHE A 55 -19.99 -7.69 -19.72
N GLN A 56 -20.59 -8.88 -19.64
CA GLN A 56 -21.60 -9.19 -18.62
C GLN A 56 -21.01 -9.10 -17.21
N SER A 57 -19.81 -9.68 -17.01
CA SER A 57 -19.11 -9.59 -15.72
C SER A 57 -18.82 -8.14 -15.32
N MET A 58 -18.45 -7.28 -16.28
CA MET A 58 -18.24 -5.84 -16.04
C MET A 58 -19.53 -5.15 -15.60
N ILE A 59 -20.67 -5.43 -16.26
CA ILE A 59 -21.97 -4.85 -15.89
C ILE A 59 -22.37 -5.25 -14.46
N ASP A 60 -22.17 -6.51 -14.08
CA ASP A 60 -22.46 -7.00 -12.73
C ASP A 60 -21.56 -6.35 -11.67
N ALA A 61 -20.27 -6.16 -12.00
CA ALA A 61 -19.33 -5.45 -11.15
C ALA A 61 -19.72 -3.97 -10.94
N ILE A 62 -20.09 -3.27 -12.02
CA ILE A 62 -20.55 -1.87 -11.97
C ILE A 62 -21.76 -1.73 -11.03
N GLN A 63 -22.76 -2.61 -11.14
CA GLN A 63 -23.94 -2.55 -10.27
C GLN A 63 -23.59 -2.75 -8.80
N THR A 64 -22.73 -3.72 -8.51
CA THR A 64 -22.27 -4.04 -7.15
C THR A 64 -21.45 -2.89 -6.55
N ASP A 65 -20.59 -2.27 -7.35
CA ASP A 65 -19.75 -1.16 -6.92
C ASP A 65 -20.55 0.11 -6.70
N ILE A 66 -21.51 0.43 -7.58
CA ILE A 66 -22.42 1.56 -7.37
C ILE A 66 -23.17 1.38 -6.05
N ALA A 67 -23.76 0.21 -5.80
CA ALA A 67 -24.48 -0.07 -4.56
C ALA A 67 -23.55 0.09 -3.34
N THR A 68 -22.38 -0.54 -3.39
CA THR A 68 -21.38 -0.49 -2.31
C THR A 68 -20.91 0.93 -2.03
N MET A 69 -20.65 1.71 -3.07
CA MET A 69 -20.20 3.10 -2.95
C MET A 69 -21.32 3.96 -2.35
N MET A 70 -22.57 3.80 -2.79
CA MET A 70 -23.72 4.51 -2.23
C MET A 70 -23.89 4.26 -0.73
N TYR A 71 -23.69 3.04 -0.25
CA TYR A 71 -23.74 2.73 1.18
C TYR A 71 -22.51 3.20 1.98
N ARG A 72 -21.37 3.40 1.32
CA ARG A 72 -20.12 3.86 1.97
C ARG A 72 -19.94 5.38 1.95
N VAL A 73 -20.65 6.11 1.08
CA VAL A 73 -20.52 7.57 0.96
C VAL A 73 -21.13 8.23 2.20
N ASN A 74 -20.24 8.68 3.10
CA ASN A 74 -20.59 9.60 4.17
C ASN A 74 -20.47 11.03 3.62
N ILE A 75 -21.58 11.77 3.56
CA ILE A 75 -21.55 13.19 3.21
C ILE A 75 -21.00 13.94 4.42
N ILE A 76 -19.70 14.26 4.39
CA ILE A 76 -19.06 15.08 5.42
C ILE A 76 -19.58 16.51 5.24
N THR A 77 -20.24 17.05 6.26
CA THR A 77 -20.70 18.44 6.23
C THR A 77 -19.50 19.39 6.28
N PRO A 78 -19.61 20.61 5.73
CA PRO A 78 -18.51 21.59 5.76
C PRO A 78 -18.08 22.01 7.17
N GLU A 79 -18.90 21.75 8.18
CA GLU A 79 -18.56 21.94 9.60
C GLU A 79 -17.71 20.78 10.13
N GLN A 80 -18.06 19.53 9.77
CA GLN A 80 -17.29 18.34 10.11
C GLN A 80 -15.92 18.31 9.42
N GLN A 81 -15.81 18.82 8.18
CA GLN A 81 -14.51 18.96 7.51
C GLN A 81 -13.57 19.92 8.25
N ARG A 82 -14.08 21.08 8.68
CA ARG A 82 -13.30 22.05 9.47
C ARG A 82 -12.88 21.49 10.82
N ALA A 83 -13.79 20.82 11.53
CA ALA A 83 -13.48 20.17 12.81
C ALA A 83 -12.42 19.07 12.66
N MET A 84 -12.48 18.27 11.59
CA MET A 84 -11.48 17.24 11.31
C MET A 84 -10.11 17.86 10.97
N GLU A 85 -10.08 18.96 10.22
CA GLU A 85 -8.84 19.67 9.88
C GLU A 85 -8.20 20.34 11.10
N GLU A 86 -9.01 20.95 11.97
CA GLU A 86 -8.56 21.51 13.25
C GLU A 86 -8.00 20.42 14.17
N GLN A 87 -8.66 19.26 14.27
CA GLN A 87 -8.15 18.12 15.02
C GLN A 87 -6.84 17.58 14.44
N ALA A 88 -6.71 17.51 13.11
CA ALA A 88 -5.47 17.10 12.45
C ALA A 88 -4.32 18.09 12.76
N LYS A 89 -4.59 19.39 12.69
CA LYS A 89 -3.63 20.45 13.06
C LYS A 89 -3.22 20.37 14.53
N GLN A 90 -4.15 20.12 15.45
CA GLN A 90 -3.87 19.94 16.87
C GLN A 90 -3.01 18.69 17.14
N ARG A 91 -3.28 17.57 16.47
CA ARG A 91 -2.45 16.36 16.59
C ARG A 91 -1.02 16.59 16.08
N LEU A 92 -0.86 17.31 14.98
CA LEU A 92 0.44 17.71 14.44
C LEU A 92 1.18 18.67 15.39
N ALA A 93 0.47 19.61 16.02
CA ALA A 93 1.04 20.53 17.02
C ALA A 93 1.46 19.79 18.30
N GLN A 94 0.63 18.85 18.78
CA GLN A 94 0.95 18.00 19.93
C GLN A 94 2.18 17.13 19.64
N ALA A 95 2.25 16.48 18.48
CA ALA A 95 3.41 15.69 18.06
C ALA A 95 4.71 16.52 18.00
N LYS A 96 4.63 17.79 17.55
CA LYS A 96 5.76 18.73 17.58
C LYS A 96 6.13 19.14 19.01
N SER A 97 5.15 19.35 19.89
CA SER A 97 5.39 19.72 21.29
C SER A 97 5.98 18.58 22.12
N SER A 98 5.61 17.33 21.86
CA SER A 98 6.25 16.16 22.48
C SER A 98 7.70 15.97 22.02
N HIS A 99 8.06 16.51 20.86
CA HIS A 99 9.44 16.51 20.36
C HIS A 99 10.26 17.73 20.85
N SER A 100 9.60 18.83 21.25
CA SER A 100 10.24 20.03 21.81
C SER A 100 10.27 20.07 23.34
N SER A 101 9.50 19.20 24.03
CA SER A 101 9.51 19.11 25.50
C SER A 101 10.68 18.29 26.05
N ALA A 102 11.59 17.83 25.18
CA ALA A 102 12.85 17.20 25.56
C ALA A 102 14.08 18.13 25.41
N GLU A 103 13.87 19.43 25.15
CA GLU A 103 14.94 20.42 25.04
C GLU A 103 14.60 21.68 25.84
N GLY A 104 14.91 21.62 27.14
CA GLY A 104 15.01 22.76 28.04
C GLY A 104 16.25 22.61 28.93
N ASP A 105 17.33 23.28 28.52
CA ASP A 105 18.54 23.68 29.25
C ASP A 105 19.37 22.63 30.02
N GLN A 106 20.26 21.97 29.29
CA GLN A 106 21.64 21.73 29.72
C GLN A 106 22.51 21.71 28.45
N GLU A 107 23.69 22.34 28.51
CA GLU A 107 24.68 22.44 27.44
C GLU A 107 24.69 21.24 26.49
N PRO A 108 24.91 21.43 25.18
CA PRO A 108 24.97 20.33 24.22
C PRO A 108 26.23 19.50 24.50
N ALA A 109 26.14 18.59 25.46
CA ALA A 109 27.04 17.48 25.59
C ALA A 109 26.84 16.64 24.33
N LYS A 110 27.70 16.89 23.33
CA LYS A 110 27.84 16.06 22.13
C LYS A 110 27.73 14.61 22.58
N LYS A 111 26.61 13.95 22.28
CA LYS A 111 26.44 12.52 22.55
C LYS A 111 27.50 11.83 21.73
N GLN A 112 28.62 11.51 22.36
CA GLN A 112 29.66 10.73 21.74
C GLN A 112 29.01 9.41 21.33
N PRO A 113 29.23 8.92 20.11
CA PRO A 113 28.68 7.65 19.69
C PRO A 113 29.10 6.61 20.70
N VAL A 114 28.13 5.88 21.25
CA VAL A 114 28.40 4.74 22.13
C VAL A 114 29.16 3.73 21.29
N VAL A 115 30.48 3.73 21.45
CA VAL A 115 31.36 2.72 20.86
C VAL A 115 30.96 1.40 21.49
N LYS A 116 30.12 0.66 20.77
CA LYS A 116 29.81 -0.73 21.10
C LYS A 116 31.14 -1.46 20.96
N GLY A 117 31.76 -1.78 22.11
CA GLY A 117 33.06 -2.45 22.13
C GLY A 117 33.08 -3.65 21.18
N GLU A 118 34.20 -3.82 20.48
CA GLU A 118 34.39 -4.88 19.49
C GLU A 118 33.94 -6.22 20.07
N LYS A 119 32.94 -6.84 19.43
CA LYS A 119 32.51 -8.18 19.77
C LYS A 119 33.64 -9.12 19.34
N ILE A 120 34.38 -9.65 20.31
CA ILE A 120 35.42 -10.67 20.07
C ILE A 120 34.81 -11.80 19.25
N GLY A 121 35.32 -11.97 18.04
CA GLY A 121 34.89 -13.00 17.12
C GLY A 121 35.30 -14.38 17.62
N ARG A 122 34.52 -15.40 17.24
CA ARG A 122 34.72 -16.80 17.67
C ARG A 122 36.14 -17.33 17.42
N ASN A 123 36.85 -16.81 16.42
CA ASN A 123 38.22 -17.21 16.07
C ASN A 123 39.33 -16.24 16.51
N ASP A 124 38.99 -15.11 17.15
CA ASP A 124 39.96 -14.08 17.53
C ASP A 124 40.83 -14.53 18.70
N PRO A 125 42.01 -13.91 18.91
CA PRO A 125 42.85 -14.17 20.08
C PRO A 125 42.06 -13.96 21.38
N CYS A 126 42.09 -14.93 22.28
CA CYS A 126 41.32 -14.87 23.51
C CYS A 126 41.89 -13.80 24.45
N PRO A 127 41.07 -12.88 25.00
CA PRO A 127 41.54 -11.75 25.81
C PRO A 127 42.10 -12.15 27.18
N CYS A 128 41.99 -13.42 27.58
CA CYS A 128 42.57 -13.93 28.83
C CYS A 128 44.09 -14.18 28.74
N GLY A 129 44.74 -13.86 27.61
CA GLY A 129 46.18 -13.98 27.44
C GLY A 129 46.68 -15.42 27.19
N SER A 130 45.78 -16.36 26.94
CA SER A 130 46.12 -17.79 26.78
C SER A 130 46.80 -18.15 25.44
N GLY A 131 46.93 -17.19 24.52
CA GLY A 131 47.47 -17.40 23.17
C GLY A 131 46.59 -18.26 22.24
N LYS A 132 45.42 -18.71 22.69
CA LYS A 132 44.49 -19.57 21.93
C LYS A 132 43.34 -18.76 21.33
N LYS A 133 42.71 -19.27 20.27
CA LYS A 133 41.48 -18.69 19.68
C LYS A 133 40.33 -18.72 20.70
N TYR A 134 39.47 -17.71 20.69
CA TYR A 134 38.39 -17.50 21.68
C TYR A 134 37.51 -18.74 21.87
N LYS A 135 37.05 -19.38 20.79
CA LYS A 135 36.27 -20.64 20.82
C LYS A 135 36.95 -21.82 21.50
N ASN A 136 38.27 -21.82 21.58
CA ASN A 136 39.05 -22.91 22.16
C ASN A 136 39.51 -22.56 23.60
N CYS A 137 39.07 -21.42 24.15
CA CYS A 137 39.38 -20.95 25.49
C CYS A 137 38.12 -20.42 26.18
N CYS A 138 38.01 -19.12 26.46
CA CYS A 138 36.88 -18.55 27.22
C CYS A 138 35.52 -18.62 26.50
N GLY A 139 35.50 -18.96 25.20
CA GLY A 139 34.28 -19.17 24.41
C GLY A 139 34.02 -20.65 24.07
N ARG A 140 34.58 -21.59 24.84
CA ARG A 140 34.38 -23.04 24.62
C ARG A 140 33.06 -23.55 25.20
N ASP A 141 32.58 -22.92 26.28
CA ASP A 141 31.35 -23.28 27.01
C ASP A 141 30.28 -22.17 26.95
N LYS A 142 30.45 -21.18 26.06
CA LYS A 142 29.45 -20.17 25.69
C LYS A 142 28.94 -20.45 24.28
#